data_AF-A0A947LX43-F1
#
_entry.id   AF-A0A947LX43-F1
#
_cell.length_a   1.000
_cell.length_b   1.000
_cell.length_c   1.000
_cell.angle_alpha   90.00
_cell.angle_beta   90.00
_cell.angle_gamma   90.00
#
_symmetry.space_group_name_H-M   'P 1'
#
loop_
_entity.id
_entity.type
_entity.pdbx_description
1 polymer ?
#
loop_
_entity_poly.entity_id
_entity_poly.type
_entity_poly.pdbx_seq_one_letter_code
_entity_poly.pdbx_strand_id
1 'polypeptide(L)'
;MFWCEWSPFAAIYPWKEPVTPAQRRPQLGNELQARGGGPLGLLGLHALHMGTPNLKEHLHQWQALSGMAGHPIPLTPEITLSLFSADHLRIESLTFAVRSVDVTRSFLNRRHLLETDTGTAVTVSLGGLELRFTERASQSPL
;
A
#
# COMPACT_ATOMS: atom_id res chain seq x y z
N MET A 1 5.25 -20.93 -12.21
CA MET A 1 4.16 -20.00 -12.57
C MET A 1 3.19 -19.99 -11.40
N PHE A 2 3.36 -19.09 -10.42
CA PHE A 2 2.40 -18.93 -9.32
C PHE A 2 1.24 -18.08 -9.83
N TRP A 3 0.38 -18.72 -10.61
CA TRP A 3 -0.97 -18.25 -10.85
C TRP A 3 -1.77 -18.50 -9.59
N CYS A 4 -1.96 -17.47 -8.77
CA CYS A 4 -3.21 -17.40 -8.04
C CYS A 4 -4.28 -16.85 -9.01
N GLU A 5 -4.63 -17.63 -10.04
CA GLU A 5 -6.00 -17.60 -10.53
C GLU A 5 -6.85 -18.16 -9.40
N TRP A 6 -7.27 -17.25 -8.52
CA TRP A 6 -8.13 -17.55 -7.41
C TRP A 6 -9.42 -18.17 -7.95
N SER A 7 -9.62 -19.44 -7.62
CA SER A 7 -10.84 -20.17 -7.93
C SER A 7 -12.05 -19.36 -7.45
N PRO A 8 -13.11 -19.22 -8.27
CA PRO A 8 -14.36 -18.59 -7.84
C PRO A 8 -15.01 -19.31 -6.64
N PHE A 9 -14.53 -20.49 -6.28
CA PHE A 9 -14.98 -21.29 -5.14
C PHE A 9 -14.08 -21.16 -3.89
N ALA A 10 -12.94 -20.47 -3.99
CA ALA A 10 -12.04 -20.23 -2.85
C ALA A 10 -12.46 -18.95 -2.10
N ALA A 11 -13.59 -19.01 -1.40
CA ALA A 11 -14.04 -17.93 -0.55
C ALA A 11 -13.16 -17.85 0.71
N ILE A 12 -12.26 -16.87 0.78
CA ILE A 12 -11.82 -16.35 2.07
C ILE A 12 -12.94 -15.42 2.55
N TYR A 13 -13.59 -15.85 3.63
CA TYR A 13 -14.76 -15.25 4.27
C TYR A 13 -14.62 -13.72 4.50
N PRO A 14 -15.68 -12.89 4.36
CA PRO A 14 -17.12 -13.21 4.34
C PRO A 14 -17.81 -12.82 3.00
N TRP A 15 -17.40 -13.38 1.87
CA TRP A 15 -18.03 -13.03 0.58
C TRP A 15 -18.75 -14.23 -0.05
N LYS A 16 -20.01 -14.02 -0.46
CA LYS A 16 -20.93 -15.07 -0.95
C LYS A 16 -20.88 -15.33 -2.46
N GLU A 17 -20.07 -14.62 -3.26
CA GLU A 17 -20.20 -14.66 -4.73
C GLU A 17 -18.87 -14.62 -5.51
N PRO A 18 -18.85 -15.15 -6.76
CA PRO A 18 -17.65 -15.39 -7.58
C PRO A 18 -17.20 -14.12 -8.30
N VAL A 19 -16.97 -13.03 -7.57
CA VAL A 19 -16.44 -11.80 -8.17
C VAL A 19 -14.93 -11.94 -8.30
N THR A 20 -14.35 -11.71 -9.48
CA THR A 20 -12.88 -11.78 -9.63
C THR A 20 -12.18 -10.59 -8.99
N PRO A 21 -10.88 -10.67 -8.61
CA PRO A 21 -10.14 -9.52 -8.09
C PRO A 21 -10.13 -8.30 -9.03
N ALA A 22 -10.24 -8.51 -10.34
CA ALA A 22 -10.34 -7.44 -11.33
C ALA A 22 -11.67 -6.68 -11.24
N GLN A 23 -12.76 -7.38 -10.94
CA GLN A 23 -14.09 -6.79 -10.73
C GLN A 23 -14.24 -6.14 -9.35
N ARG A 24 -13.60 -6.71 -8.31
CA ARG A 24 -13.69 -6.17 -6.93
C ARG A 24 -12.92 -4.87 -6.75
N ARG A 25 -11.75 -4.72 -7.38
CA ARG A 25 -10.91 -3.53 -7.24
C ARG A 25 -11.64 -2.21 -7.54
N PRO A 26 -12.33 -2.05 -8.68
CA PRO A 26 -13.06 -0.82 -8.96
C PRO A 26 -14.21 -0.62 -7.97
N GLN A 27 -14.90 -1.68 -7.54
CA GLN A 27 -15.97 -1.56 -6.53
C GLN A 27 -15.42 -1.03 -5.19
N LEU A 28 -14.36 -1.65 -4.66
CA LEU A 28 -13.74 -1.22 -3.41
C LEU A 28 -13.14 0.19 -3.54
N GLY A 29 -12.55 0.51 -4.70
CA GLY A 29 -12.07 1.86 -5.02
C GLY A 29 -13.20 2.89 -4.99
N ASN A 30 -14.34 2.57 -5.61
CA ASN A 30 -15.53 3.42 -5.64
C ASN A 30 -16.13 3.59 -4.24
N GLU A 31 -16.20 2.52 -3.43
CA GLU A 31 -16.68 2.60 -2.05
C GLU A 31 -15.77 3.48 -1.19
N LEU A 32 -14.46 3.33 -1.33
CA LEU A 32 -13.47 4.15 -0.63
C LEU A 32 -13.57 5.61 -1.08
N GLN A 33 -13.79 5.86 -2.37
CA GLN A 33 -14.02 7.19 -2.92
C GLN A 33 -15.33 7.81 -2.44
N ALA A 34 -16.44 7.06 -2.46
CA ALA A 34 -17.75 7.51 -2.02
C ALA A 34 -17.75 7.90 -0.53
N ARG A 35 -16.92 7.23 0.28
CA ARG A 35 -16.70 7.56 1.70
C ARG A 35 -15.64 8.64 1.91
N GLY A 36 -15.16 9.29 0.86
CA GLY A 36 -14.12 10.30 0.93
C GLY A 36 -12.78 9.78 1.45
N GLY A 37 -12.55 8.46 1.50
CA GLY A 37 -11.38 7.85 2.12
C GLY A 37 -11.44 7.75 3.64
N GLY A 38 -12.61 7.96 4.22
CA GLY A 38 -12.79 8.05 5.67
C GLY A 38 -12.12 9.29 6.28
N PRO A 39 -11.94 9.31 7.61
CA PRO A 39 -11.42 10.48 8.31
C PRO A 39 -9.99 10.90 7.95
N LEU A 40 -9.20 9.97 7.41
CA LEU A 40 -7.84 10.19 6.93
C LEU A 40 -7.80 10.59 5.45
N GLY A 41 -8.92 10.54 4.73
CA GLY A 41 -8.93 10.87 3.31
C GLY A 41 -8.14 9.88 2.44
N LEU A 42 -8.08 8.60 2.82
CA LEU A 42 -7.34 7.57 2.11
C LEU A 42 -7.79 7.44 0.64
N LEU A 43 -6.83 7.24 -0.25
CA LEU A 43 -7.03 6.88 -1.65
C LEU A 43 -6.63 5.42 -1.92
N GLY A 44 -5.66 4.91 -1.16
CA GLY A 44 -5.18 3.54 -1.28
C GLY A 44 -3.73 3.40 -0.82
N LEU A 45 -3.23 2.17 -0.88
CA LEU A 45 -1.81 1.88 -0.69
C LEU A 45 -1.02 2.35 -1.92
N HIS A 46 0.14 2.94 -1.69
CA HIS A 46 1.03 3.46 -2.73
C HIS A 46 2.39 2.76 -2.74
N ALA A 47 2.96 2.47 -1.58
CA ALA A 47 4.24 1.78 -1.49
C ALA A 47 4.34 0.88 -0.26
N LEU A 48 5.13 -0.19 -0.39
CA LEU A 48 5.56 -1.05 0.70
C LEU A 48 7.08 -1.00 0.82
N HIS A 49 7.55 -0.93 2.05
CA HIS A 49 8.97 -1.05 2.39
C HIS A 49 9.14 -2.30 3.27
N MET A 50 9.94 -3.24 2.81
CA MET A 50 10.13 -4.55 3.43
C MET A 50 11.62 -4.82 3.68
N GLY A 51 11.95 -5.13 4.93
CA GLY A 51 13.28 -5.57 5.33
C GLY A 51 13.50 -7.04 4.94
N THR A 52 14.74 -7.41 4.63
CA THR A 52 15.10 -8.78 4.27
C THR A 52 16.57 -9.11 4.59
N PRO A 53 16.88 -10.32 5.10
CA PRO A 53 18.26 -10.75 5.35
C PRO A 53 19.01 -11.12 4.08
N ASN A 54 18.31 -11.47 3.00
CA ASN A 54 18.92 -11.77 1.71
C ASN A 54 18.34 -10.86 0.62
N LEU A 55 18.83 -9.62 0.58
CA LEU A 55 18.34 -8.60 -0.34
C LEU A 55 18.45 -9.03 -1.80
N LYS A 56 19.60 -9.59 -2.20
CA LYS A 56 19.84 -9.98 -3.60
C LYS A 56 18.91 -11.09 -4.05
N GLU A 57 18.76 -12.13 -3.24
CA GLU A 57 17.88 -13.26 -3.56
C GLU A 57 16.42 -12.83 -3.63
N HIS A 58 15.92 -12.13 -2.61
CA HIS A 58 14.52 -11.72 -2.58
C HIS A 58 14.20 -10.67 -3.64
N LEU A 59 15.13 -9.77 -3.98
CA LEU A 59 14.97 -8.84 -5.11
C LEU A 59 14.78 -9.61 -6.42
N HIS A 60 15.63 -10.60 -6.69
CA HIS A 60 15.50 -11.44 -7.87
C HIS A 60 14.17 -12.21 -7.90
N GLN A 61 13.76 -12.79 -6.77
CA GLN A 61 12.48 -13.50 -6.66
C GLN A 61 11.27 -12.59 -6.90
N TRP A 62 11.23 -11.40 -6.29
CA TRP A 62 10.14 -10.45 -6.48
C TRP A 62 10.09 -9.87 -7.90
N GLN A 63 11.25 -9.63 -8.53
CA GLN A 63 11.31 -9.24 -9.94
C GLN A 63 10.80 -10.35 -10.85
N ALA A 64 11.16 -11.61 -10.58
CA ALA A 64 10.64 -12.75 -11.32
C ALA A 64 9.13 -12.94 -11.14
N LEU A 65 8.59 -12.66 -9.95
CA LEU A 65 7.14 -12.73 -9.66
C LEU A 65 6.35 -11.60 -10.32
N SER A 66 6.88 -10.37 -10.29
CA SER A 66 6.22 -9.21 -10.92
C SER A 66 6.39 -9.17 -12.44
N GLY A 67 7.40 -9.88 -12.98
CA GLY A 67 7.80 -9.77 -14.38
C GLY A 67 8.48 -8.43 -14.71
N MET A 68 8.77 -7.62 -13.68
CA MET A 68 9.28 -6.25 -13.81
C MET A 68 10.69 -6.18 -13.22
N ALA A 69 11.63 -5.69 -14.02
CA ALA A 69 12.98 -5.43 -13.55
C ALA A 69 13.06 -4.03 -12.91
N GLY A 70 13.96 -3.88 -11.94
CA GLY A 70 14.25 -2.59 -11.31
C GLY A 70 13.93 -2.55 -9.82
N HIS A 71 14.20 -1.39 -9.22
CA HIS A 71 13.94 -1.10 -7.82
C HIS A 71 13.59 0.39 -7.69
N PRO A 72 12.47 0.76 -7.06
CA PRO A 72 11.45 -0.12 -6.46
C PRO A 72 10.70 -0.99 -7.50
N ILE A 73 10.19 -2.14 -7.05
CA ILE A 73 9.52 -3.15 -7.90
C ILE A 73 8.04 -2.78 -8.03
N PRO A 74 7.52 -2.48 -9.22
CA PRO A 74 6.09 -2.24 -9.39
C PRO A 74 5.31 -3.56 -9.24
N LEU A 75 4.42 -3.63 -8.25
CA LEU A 75 3.51 -4.76 -8.06
C LEU A 75 2.21 -4.56 -8.85
N THR A 76 1.74 -3.32 -8.92
CA THR A 76 0.65 -2.84 -9.78
C THR A 76 1.02 -1.44 -10.30
N PRO A 77 0.25 -0.84 -11.22
CA PRO A 77 0.49 0.55 -11.65
C PRO A 77 0.46 1.57 -10.50
N GLU A 78 -0.18 1.24 -9.37
CA GLU A 78 -0.37 2.13 -8.23
C GLU A 78 0.51 1.80 -7.02
N ILE A 79 1.01 0.55 -6.93
CA ILE A 79 1.70 0.01 -5.76
C ILE A 79 3.11 -0.43 -6.11
N THR A 80 4.09 0.09 -5.37
CA THR A 80 5.50 -0.30 -5.48
C THR A 80 6.00 -1.01 -4.24
N LEU A 81 7.01 -1.87 -4.40
CA LEU A 81 7.70 -2.58 -3.33
C LEU A 81 9.18 -2.24 -3.33
N SER A 82 9.67 -1.72 -2.21
CA SER A 82 11.10 -1.56 -1.93
C SER A 82 11.55 -2.59 -0.91
N LEU A 83 12.59 -3.34 -1.26
CA LEU A 83 13.33 -4.21 -0.36
C LEU A 83 14.60 -3.51 0.15
N PHE A 84 14.96 -3.71 1.42
CA PHE A 84 16.23 -3.27 1.99
C PHE A 84 16.81 -4.32 2.93
N SER A 85 18.10 -4.22 3.25
CA SER A 85 18.78 -5.16 4.13
C SER A 85 18.29 -5.00 5.57
N ALA A 86 17.83 -6.10 6.18
CA ALA A 86 17.42 -6.17 7.59
C ALA A 86 17.58 -7.60 8.12
N ASP A 87 17.55 -7.80 9.44
CA ASP A 87 17.77 -9.14 10.03
C ASP A 87 16.63 -10.12 9.74
N HIS A 88 15.43 -9.60 9.44
CA HIS A 88 14.22 -10.39 9.28
C HIS A 88 13.42 -9.97 8.05
N LEU A 89 12.73 -10.94 7.44
CA LEU A 89 11.78 -10.68 6.36
C LEU A 89 10.47 -10.16 6.94
N ARG A 90 10.23 -8.84 6.86
CA ARG A 90 9.00 -8.21 7.36
C ARG A 90 8.70 -6.89 6.66
N ILE A 91 7.41 -6.53 6.61
CA ILE A 91 7.00 -5.19 6.21
C ILE A 91 7.31 -4.25 7.36
N GLU A 92 8.10 -3.21 7.10
CA GLU A 92 8.47 -2.21 8.10
C GLU A 92 7.73 -0.88 7.89
N SER A 93 7.38 -0.54 6.65
CA SER A 93 6.62 0.67 6.37
C SER A 93 5.59 0.47 5.25
N LEU A 94 4.42 1.07 5.41
CA LEU A 94 3.38 1.20 4.40
C LEU A 94 3.14 2.67 4.10
N THR A 95 3.18 3.05 2.84
CA THR A 95 2.83 4.39 2.40
C THR A 95 1.44 4.39 1.77
N PHE A 96 0.53 5.18 2.32
CA PHE A 96 -0.80 5.42 1.78
C PHE A 96 -0.87 6.76 1.07
N ALA A 97 -1.51 6.75 -0.10
CA ALA A 97 -1.93 7.97 -0.75
C ALA A 97 -3.15 8.54 -0.04
N VAL A 98 -3.14 9.83 0.28
CA VAL A 98 -4.26 10.58 0.84
C VAL A 98 -4.65 11.73 -0.08
N ARG A 99 -5.89 12.22 0.07
CA ARG A 99 -6.36 13.42 -0.65
C ARG A 99 -5.69 14.70 -0.15
N SER A 100 -5.46 14.78 1.16
CA SER A 100 -4.87 15.94 1.80
C SER A 100 -4.02 15.54 3.00
N VAL A 101 -2.75 15.88 2.97
CA VAL A 101 -1.83 15.71 4.10
C VAL A 101 -2.28 16.60 5.26
N ASP A 102 -2.78 17.81 5.02
CA ASP A 102 -3.26 18.72 6.07
C ASP A 102 -4.43 18.14 6.88
N VAL A 103 -5.39 17.51 6.19
CA VAL A 103 -6.52 16.82 6.84
C VAL A 103 -6.02 15.64 7.67
N THR A 104 -5.10 14.86 7.10
CA THR A 104 -4.49 13.68 7.74
C THR A 104 -3.70 14.10 9.00
N ARG A 105 -2.86 15.12 8.88
CA ARG A 105 -2.11 15.75 9.97
C ARG A 105 -3.03 16.17 11.09
N SER A 106 -4.10 16.92 10.77
CA SER A 106 -5.07 17.40 11.75
C SER A 106 -5.83 16.26 12.42
N PHE A 107 -6.11 15.17 11.70
CA PHE A 107 -6.74 13.98 12.27
C PHE A 107 -5.82 13.24 13.27
N LEU A 108 -4.56 13.00 12.87
CA LEU A 108 -3.57 12.30 13.68
C LEU A 108 -3.18 13.11 14.92
N ASN A 109 -2.95 14.42 14.75
CA ASN A 109 -2.57 15.31 15.85
C ASN A 109 -3.66 15.39 16.93
N ARG A 110 -4.94 15.50 16.53
CA ARG A 110 -6.09 15.49 17.47
C ARG A 110 -6.24 14.20 18.27
N ARG A 111 -5.60 13.11 17.83
CA ARG A 111 -5.62 11.80 18.49
C ARG A 111 -4.30 11.47 19.17
N HIS A 112 -3.33 12.39 19.17
CA HIS A 112 -1.98 12.17 19.67
C HIS A 112 -1.28 10.97 19.01
N LEU A 113 -1.56 10.74 17.71
CA LEU A 113 -0.97 9.66 16.91
C LEU A 113 0.12 10.14 15.95
N LEU A 114 0.28 11.45 15.78
CA LEU A 114 1.27 12.01 14.87
C LEU A 114 2.68 11.88 15.46
N GLU A 115 3.58 11.20 14.76
CA GLU A 115 4.97 11.04 15.20
C GLU A 115 5.93 11.96 14.44
N THR A 116 5.94 11.87 13.11
CA THR A 116 6.78 12.72 12.26
C THR A 116 5.93 13.47 11.25
N ASP A 117 6.32 14.71 10.96
CA ASP A 117 5.73 15.57 9.95
C ASP A 117 6.85 16.23 9.16
N THR A 118 6.91 15.96 7.86
CA THR A 118 7.91 16.52 6.95
C THR A 118 7.35 17.64 6.09
N GLY A 119 6.14 18.13 6.39
CA GLY A 119 5.38 19.06 5.56
C GLY A 119 4.64 18.36 4.41
N THR A 120 5.33 17.46 3.69
CA THR A 120 4.80 16.69 2.54
C THR A 120 4.29 15.29 2.89
N ALA A 121 4.64 14.81 4.09
CA ALA A 121 4.24 13.50 4.58
C ALA A 121 4.06 13.55 6.10
N VAL A 122 3.16 12.71 6.60
CA VAL A 122 3.00 12.48 8.04
C VAL A 122 3.10 10.99 8.36
N THR A 123 3.60 10.65 9.53
CA THR A 123 3.79 9.25 9.95
C THR A 123 3.18 8.95 11.33
N VAL A 124 2.87 7.67 11.52
CA VAL A 124 2.49 7.04 12.79
C VAL A 124 3.12 5.65 12.86
N SER A 125 3.57 5.21 14.04
CA SER A 125 4.06 3.86 14.25
C SER A 125 3.06 3.02 15.02
N LEU A 126 2.81 1.81 14.53
CA LEU A 126 1.90 0.83 15.10
C LEU A 126 2.65 -0.45 15.43
N GLY A 127 3.20 -0.56 16.66
CA GLY A 127 3.82 -1.79 17.14
C GLY A 127 4.99 -2.29 16.28
N GLY A 128 5.79 -1.36 15.72
CA GLY A 128 6.93 -1.68 14.85
C GLY A 128 6.63 -1.60 13.34
N LEU A 129 5.41 -1.25 12.95
CA LEU A 129 5.04 -0.91 11.58
C LEU A 129 4.88 0.61 11.44
N GLU A 130 5.66 1.25 10.58
CA GLU A 130 5.46 2.65 10.22
C GLU A 130 4.33 2.76 9.17
N LEU A 131 3.36 3.63 9.41
CA LEU A 131 2.43 4.08 8.38
C LEU A 131 2.79 5.51 7.99
N ARG A 132 3.04 5.71 6.69
CA ARG A 132 3.29 7.01 6.08
C ARG A 132 2.09 7.42 5.23
N PHE A 133 1.73 8.69 5.28
CA PHE A 133 0.67 9.26 4.47
C PHE A 133 1.23 10.41 3.63
N THR A 134 1.03 10.34 2.32
CA THR A 134 1.46 11.39 1.38
C THR A 134 0.33 11.72 0.43
N GLU A 135 0.28 12.96 -0.05
CA GLU A 135 -0.59 13.27 -1.19
C GLU A 135 -0.11 12.53 -2.44
N ARG A 136 -1.06 12.09 -3.26
CA ARG A 136 -0.72 11.54 -4.57
C ARG A 136 -0.25 12.70 -5.44
N ALA A 137 0.98 12.65 -5.95
CA ALA A 137 1.39 13.55 -7.01
C ALA A 137 0.36 13.48 -8.13
N SER A 138 -0.22 14.64 -8.49
CA SER A 138 -1.20 14.73 -9.58
C SER A 138 -0.53 14.21 -10.85
N GLN A 139 -0.84 12.98 -11.24
CA GLN A 139 -0.51 12.51 -12.59
C GLN A 139 -1.46 13.26 -13.52
N SER A 140 -0.93 14.22 -14.28
CA SER A 140 -1.65 14.82 -15.40
C SER A 140 -2.14 13.69 -16.31
N PRO A 141 -3.43 13.65 -16.67
CA PRO A 141 -3.90 12.72 -17.68
C PRO A 141 -3.23 13.08 -19.01
N LEU A 142 -2.60 12.08 -19.64
CA LEU A 142 -2.19 12.12 -21.04
C LEU A 142 -3.43 12.18 -21.94
#